data_AF-A0A382TYY8-F1
#
_entry.id   AF-A0A382TYY8-F1
#
_cell.length_a   1.000
_cell.length_b   1.000
_cell.length_c   1.000
_cell.angle_alpha   90.00
_cell.angle_beta   90.00
_cell.angle_gamma   90.00
#
_symmetry.space_group_name_H-M   'P 1'
#
loop_
_entity.id
_entity.type
_entity.pdbx_description
1 polymer ?
#
loop_
_entity_poly.entity_id
_entity_poly.type
_entity_poly.pdbx_seq_one_letter_code
_entity_poly.pdbx_strand_id
1 'polypeptide(L)'
;MNEFLKNIVKEIDNEYASLAADGVEAGDVDSYIDTGSYIFNALLSGSIHGGLPSNKITALAGESATGKTFFAMGIVKTFLDSNPDAGVIYFESESAITKELIISRGIDADRMVIFPVSTVQEFRHSVLRILDSYLAQNEADRKPL
;
A
#
# COMPACT_ATOMS: atom_id res chain seq x y z
N MET A 1 35.37 11.74 12.12
CA MET A 1 34.05 11.92 12.76
C MET A 1 32.96 11.02 12.15
N ASN A 2 33.01 10.73 10.82
CA ASN A 2 32.05 9.85 10.14
C ASN A 2 32.26 8.34 10.43
N GLU A 3 33.51 7.88 10.59
CA GLU A 3 33.87 6.46 10.87
C GLU A 3 33.28 5.90 12.18
N PHE A 4 33.25 6.71 13.24
CA PHE A 4 32.72 6.26 14.55
C PHE A 4 31.24 5.89 14.45
N LEU A 5 30.43 6.73 13.80
CA LEU A 5 29.00 6.48 13.64
C LEU A 5 28.73 5.31 12.68
N LYS A 6 29.53 5.18 11.60
CA LYS A 6 29.46 4.01 10.69
C LYS A 6 29.79 2.70 11.41
N ASN A 7 30.74 2.71 12.33
CA ASN A 7 31.10 1.53 13.10
C ASN A 7 30.01 1.18 14.13
N ILE A 8 29.41 2.18 14.79
CA ILE A 8 28.23 1.93 15.64
C ILE A 8 27.15 1.23 14.82
N VAL A 9 26.74 1.79 13.67
CA VAL A 9 25.68 1.21 12.83
C VAL A 9 25.97 -0.25 12.43
N LYS A 10 27.23 -0.62 12.18
CA LYS A 10 27.60 -2.02 11.89
C LYS A 10 27.56 -2.95 13.09
N GLU A 11 27.78 -2.44 14.30
CA GLU A 11 27.82 -3.24 15.53
C GLU A 11 26.43 -3.48 16.13
N ILE A 12 25.50 -2.55 15.94
CA ILE A 12 24.09 -2.77 16.25
C ILE A 12 23.50 -3.66 15.14
N ASP A 13 23.14 -4.90 15.50
CA ASP A 13 22.42 -5.85 14.64
C ASP A 13 20.97 -5.38 14.40
N ASN A 14 20.86 -4.22 13.75
CA ASN A 14 19.63 -3.55 13.39
C ASN A 14 19.71 -3.16 11.92
N GLU A 15 19.05 -3.95 11.09
CA GLU A 15 18.97 -3.76 9.64
C GLU A 15 18.39 -2.40 9.20
N TYR A 16 17.69 -1.68 10.09
CA TYR A 16 17.11 -0.37 9.81
C TYR A 16 18.00 0.80 10.26
N ALA A 17 19.13 0.54 10.91
CA ALA A 17 20.04 1.59 11.32
C ALA A 17 20.84 2.08 10.11
N SER A 18 20.68 3.35 9.74
CA SER A 18 21.49 4.01 8.72
C SER A 18 22.01 5.36 9.23
N LEU A 19 23.05 5.89 8.59
CA LEU A 19 23.37 7.30 8.77
C LEU A 19 22.32 8.12 8.01
N ALA A 20 21.77 9.15 8.65
CA ALA A 20 20.81 10.04 8.00
C ALA A 20 21.34 10.71 6.71
N ALA A 21 22.68 10.83 6.57
CA ALA A 21 23.30 11.33 5.35
C ALA A 21 23.18 10.38 4.15
N ASP A 22 22.97 9.09 4.41
CA ASP A 22 22.79 8.05 3.40
C ASP A 22 21.30 7.83 3.05
N GLY A 23 20.41 8.68 3.61
CA GLY A 23 18.96 8.53 3.52
C GLY A 23 18.39 7.75 4.71
N VAL A 24 17.10 7.97 4.97
CA VAL A 24 16.35 7.25 6.00
C VAL A 24 15.36 6.37 5.26
N GLU A 25 15.72 5.12 4.93
CA GLU A 25 14.86 4.21 4.14
C GLU A 25 13.43 4.12 4.67
N ALA A 26 13.28 4.07 5.99
CA ALA A 26 11.97 4.01 6.65
C ALA A 26 11.21 5.35 6.61
N GLY A 27 11.88 6.46 6.31
CA GLY A 27 11.37 7.82 6.35
C GLY A 27 11.07 8.38 4.96
N ASP A 28 12.03 8.26 4.06
CA ASP A 28 12.01 8.78 2.70
C ASP A 28 10.96 8.06 1.85
N VAL A 29 10.34 8.78 0.92
CA VAL A 29 9.27 8.28 0.05
C VAL A 29 9.74 8.39 -1.39
N ASP A 30 9.99 7.24 -2.01
CA ASP A 30 10.58 7.20 -3.37
C ASP A 30 9.52 7.13 -4.47
N SER A 31 8.29 6.76 -4.14
CA SER A 31 7.19 6.69 -5.10
C SER A 31 5.82 6.87 -4.45
N TYR A 32 4.85 7.22 -5.30
CA TYR A 32 3.48 7.47 -4.90
C TYR A 32 2.50 6.68 -5.78
N ILE A 33 1.39 6.27 -5.18
CA ILE A 33 0.21 5.77 -5.89
C ILE A 33 -0.73 6.96 -6.12
N ASP A 34 -0.99 7.30 -7.37
CA ASP A 34 -2.00 8.32 -7.70
C ASP A 34 -3.37 7.86 -7.19
N THR A 35 -4.04 8.72 -6.43
CA THR A 35 -5.36 8.41 -5.86
C THR A 35 -6.52 8.59 -6.85
N GLY A 36 -6.25 9.18 -8.02
CA GLY A 36 -7.27 9.62 -8.99
C GLY A 36 -7.93 10.94 -8.61
N SER A 37 -7.44 11.63 -7.58
CA SER A 37 -7.96 12.91 -7.09
C SER A 37 -6.82 13.88 -6.77
N TYR A 38 -6.69 14.94 -7.57
CA TYR A 38 -5.63 15.94 -7.39
C TYR A 38 -5.59 16.56 -5.99
N ILE A 39 -6.77 16.85 -5.42
CA ILE A 39 -6.85 17.41 -4.07
C ILE A 39 -6.42 16.41 -3.01
N PHE A 40 -6.68 15.12 -3.24
CA PHE A 40 -6.27 14.09 -2.31
C PHE A 40 -4.77 13.79 -2.43
N ASN A 41 -4.22 13.79 -3.65
CA ASN A 41 -2.78 13.72 -3.89
C ASN A 41 -2.04 14.85 -3.16
N ALA A 42 -2.53 16.09 -3.28
CA ALA A 42 -1.96 17.23 -2.58
C ALA A 42 -2.02 17.09 -1.06
N LEU A 43 -3.12 16.56 -0.52
CA LEU A 43 -3.27 16.31 0.91
C LEU A 43 -2.25 15.27 1.43
N LEU A 44 -2.02 14.19 0.67
CA LEU A 44 -1.16 13.08 1.09
C LEU A 44 0.33 13.35 0.89
N SER A 45 0.70 14.11 -0.14
CA SER A 45 2.09 14.26 -0.59
C SER A 45 2.61 15.70 -0.62
N GLY A 46 1.74 16.69 -0.39
CA GLY A 46 2.08 18.11 -0.59
C GLY A 46 2.13 18.54 -2.06
N SER A 47 1.79 17.66 -3.01
CA SER A 47 1.77 17.94 -4.45
C SER A 47 0.56 17.33 -5.13
N ILE A 48 -0.07 18.06 -6.06
CA ILE A 48 -1.15 17.49 -6.90
C ILE A 48 -0.67 16.34 -7.80
N HIS A 49 0.65 16.27 -8.06
CA HIS A 49 1.28 15.22 -8.87
C HIS A 49 1.88 14.08 -8.04
N GLY A 50 1.74 14.11 -6.70
CA GLY A 50 2.10 12.99 -5.85
C GLY A 50 0.90 12.06 -5.62
N GLY A 51 0.77 11.53 -4.40
CA GLY A 51 -0.28 10.58 -4.08
C GLY A 51 -0.08 9.92 -2.73
N LEU A 52 -0.57 8.68 -2.61
CA LEU A 52 -0.37 7.85 -1.43
C LEU A 52 1.08 7.31 -1.42
N PRO A 53 1.89 7.54 -0.37
CA PRO A 53 3.25 7.02 -0.27
C PRO A 53 3.30 5.49 -0.37
N SER A 54 4.03 4.94 -1.34
CA SER A 54 4.02 3.50 -1.64
C SER A 54 4.63 2.62 -0.55
N ASN A 55 5.53 3.17 0.28
CA ASN A 55 6.22 2.46 1.36
C ASN A 55 5.58 2.68 2.74
N LYS A 56 4.36 3.24 2.82
CA LYS A 56 3.67 3.53 4.08
C LYS A 56 2.29 2.90 4.12
N ILE A 57 1.85 2.56 5.32
CA ILE A 57 0.46 2.18 5.58
C ILE A 57 -0.37 3.46 5.72
N THR A 58 -1.43 3.58 4.92
CA THR A 58 -2.37 4.71 4.97
C THR A 58 -3.72 4.26 5.51
N ALA A 59 -4.26 4.99 6.49
CA ALA A 59 -5.57 4.73 7.06
C ALA A 59 -6.58 5.81 6.64
N LEU A 60 -7.66 5.41 5.97
CA LEU A 60 -8.83 6.27 5.71
C LEU A 60 -9.82 6.12 6.86
N ALA A 61 -9.81 7.06 7.81
CA ALA A 61 -10.63 7.01 9.02
C ALA A 61 -11.70 8.12 9.05
N GLY A 62 -12.84 7.82 9.66
CA GLY A 62 -14.00 8.72 9.75
C GLY A 62 -15.29 7.96 10.02
N GLU A 63 -16.38 8.68 10.30
CA GLU A 63 -17.70 8.09 10.53
C GLU A 63 -18.19 7.28 9.32
N SER A 64 -19.12 6.34 9.52
CA SER A 64 -19.75 5.61 8.41
C SER A 64 -20.43 6.56 7.42
N ALA A 65 -20.49 6.16 6.15
CA ALA A 65 -21.07 6.94 5.05
C ALA A 65 -20.39 8.31 4.75
N THR A 66 -19.16 8.54 5.20
CA THR A 66 -18.37 9.77 4.90
C THR A 66 -17.49 9.67 3.65
N GLY A 67 -17.67 8.64 2.82
CA GLY A 67 -16.94 8.48 1.56
C GLY A 67 -15.63 7.70 1.63
N LYS A 68 -15.27 7.12 2.78
CA LYS A 68 -14.06 6.28 2.94
C LYS A 68 -13.91 5.22 1.83
N THR A 69 -14.95 4.42 1.65
CA THR A 69 -15.01 3.37 0.61
C THR A 69 -14.96 3.96 -0.80
N PHE A 70 -15.54 5.14 -1.02
CA PHE A 70 -15.48 5.82 -2.31
C PHE A 70 -14.04 6.17 -2.69
N PHE A 71 -13.29 6.78 -1.76
CA PHE A 71 -11.87 7.11 -1.97
C PHE A 71 -11.02 5.85 -2.12
N ALA A 72 -11.21 4.83 -1.29
CA ALA A 72 -10.49 3.56 -1.40
C ALA A 72 -10.68 2.91 -2.78
N MET A 73 -11.91 2.86 -3.30
CA MET A 73 -12.19 2.33 -4.62
C MET A 73 -11.60 3.18 -5.75
N GLY A 74 -11.56 4.51 -5.59
CA GLY A 74 -10.89 5.41 -6.55
C GLY A 74 -9.38 5.16 -6.64
N ILE A 75 -8.72 4.94 -5.50
CA ILE A 75 -7.30 4.56 -5.44
C ILE A 75 -7.08 3.22 -6.13
N VAL A 76 -7.88 2.19 -5.78
CA VAL A 76 -7.79 0.85 -6.37
C VAL A 76 -7.94 0.91 -7.89
N LYS A 77 -8.93 1.65 -8.39
CA LYS A 77 -9.13 1.85 -9.82
C LYS A 77 -7.89 2.45 -10.48
N THR A 78 -7.41 3.57 -9.95
CA THR A 78 -6.29 4.33 -10.53
C THR A 78 -5.00 3.52 -10.52
N PHE A 79 -4.76 2.76 -9.44
CA PHE A 79 -3.64 1.83 -9.34
C PHE A 79 -3.70 0.74 -10.42
N LEU A 80 -4.85 0.07 -10.56
CA LEU A 80 -5.03 -0.99 -11.55
C LEU A 80 -5.02 -0.49 -13.01
N ASP A 81 -5.48 0.74 -13.27
CA ASP A 81 -5.40 1.38 -14.59
C ASP A 81 -3.94 1.69 -14.96
N SER A 82 -3.16 2.17 -13.99
CA SER A 82 -1.77 2.58 -14.19
C SER A 82 -0.79 1.40 -14.22
N ASN A 83 -1.20 0.25 -13.68
CA ASN A 83 -0.38 -0.96 -13.57
C ASN A 83 -1.14 -2.16 -14.18
N PRO A 84 -0.99 -2.41 -15.50
CA PRO A 84 -1.75 -3.45 -16.21
C PRO A 84 -1.53 -4.87 -15.66
N ASP A 85 -0.34 -5.12 -15.13
CA ASP A 85 0.06 -6.41 -14.57
C ASP A 85 -0.21 -6.53 -13.06
N ALA A 86 -0.66 -5.47 -12.39
CA ALA A 86 -0.92 -5.50 -10.96
C ALA A 86 -2.26 -6.17 -10.61
N GLY A 87 -2.34 -6.65 -9.37
CA GLY A 87 -3.58 -7.06 -8.73
C GLY A 87 -3.77 -6.36 -7.38
N VAL A 88 -4.99 -6.40 -6.85
CA VAL A 88 -5.32 -5.87 -5.52
C VAL A 88 -5.95 -6.95 -4.66
N ILE A 89 -5.48 -7.08 -3.43
CA ILE A 89 -6.11 -7.93 -2.41
C ILE A 89 -6.88 -7.04 -1.45
N TYR A 90 -8.20 -7.16 -1.50
CA TYR A 90 -9.12 -6.38 -0.68
C TYR A 90 -9.66 -7.25 0.45
N PHE A 91 -9.19 -6.99 1.68
CA PHE A 91 -9.70 -7.66 2.86
C PHE A 91 -11.02 -7.02 3.30
N GLU A 92 -12.09 -7.81 3.33
CA GLU A 92 -13.46 -7.34 3.57
C GLU A 92 -14.00 -7.93 4.88
N SER A 93 -14.35 -7.06 5.83
CA SER A 93 -14.93 -7.45 7.13
C SER A 93 -16.37 -6.99 7.34
N GLU A 94 -16.90 -6.11 6.48
CA GLU A 94 -18.20 -5.45 6.61
C GLU A 94 -19.25 -5.98 5.61
N SER A 95 -18.86 -6.86 4.68
CA SER A 95 -19.71 -7.36 3.59
C SER A 95 -20.39 -6.25 2.77
N ALA A 96 -19.75 -5.08 2.66
CA ALA A 96 -20.35 -3.89 2.06
C ALA A 96 -20.09 -3.75 0.54
N ILE A 97 -19.11 -4.47 0.00
CA ILE A 97 -18.71 -4.40 -1.41
C ILE A 97 -19.36 -5.52 -2.23
N THR A 98 -19.96 -5.15 -3.36
CA THR A 98 -20.55 -6.10 -4.32
C THR A 98 -19.80 -6.06 -5.66
N LYS A 99 -19.91 -7.14 -6.45
CA LYS A 99 -19.33 -7.18 -7.81
C LYS A 99 -19.83 -6.01 -8.69
N GLU A 100 -21.11 -5.69 -8.61
CA GLU A 100 -21.70 -4.57 -9.36
C GLU A 100 -21.08 -3.23 -8.97
N LEU A 101 -20.80 -3.02 -7.68
CA LEU A 101 -20.15 -1.79 -7.19
C LEU A 101 -18.74 -1.61 -7.78
N ILE A 102 -18.01 -2.71 -7.96
CA ILE A 102 -16.67 -2.75 -8.54
C ILE A 102 -16.74 -2.43 -10.04
N ILE A 103 -17.57 -3.19 -10.79
CA ILE A 103 -17.69 -3.05 -12.25
C ILE A 103 -18.25 -1.68 -12.64
N SER A 104 -19.28 -1.20 -11.94
CA SER A 104 -19.88 0.13 -12.21
C SER A 104 -18.90 1.29 -11.99
N ARG A 105 -17.84 1.09 -11.20
CA ARG A 105 -16.73 2.04 -11.02
C ARG A 105 -15.63 1.89 -12.06
N GLY A 106 -15.75 0.94 -12.99
CA GLY A 106 -14.73 0.64 -13.99
C GLY A 106 -13.47 0.04 -13.41
N ILE A 107 -13.58 -0.68 -12.28
CA ILE A 107 -12.49 -1.49 -11.73
C ILE A 107 -12.53 -2.86 -12.41
N ASP A 108 -11.36 -3.33 -12.84
CA ASP A 108 -11.20 -4.67 -13.40
C ASP A 108 -11.35 -5.74 -12.30
N ALA A 109 -12.52 -6.40 -12.29
CA ALA A 109 -12.87 -7.39 -11.29
C ALA A 109 -12.02 -8.66 -11.37
N ASP A 110 -11.39 -8.95 -12.51
CA ASP A 110 -10.52 -10.14 -12.66
C ASP A 110 -9.15 -9.93 -11.99
N ARG A 111 -8.81 -8.69 -11.63
CA ARG A 111 -7.55 -8.30 -10.97
C ARG A 111 -7.72 -7.89 -9.51
N MET A 112 -8.91 -8.10 -8.93
CA MET A 112 -9.20 -7.77 -7.54
C MET A 112 -9.70 -9.01 -6.78
N VAL A 113 -8.95 -9.44 -5.77
CA VAL A 113 -9.34 -10.53 -4.88
C VAL A 113 -10.08 -9.95 -3.67
N ILE A 114 -11.34 -10.37 -3.48
CA ILE A 114 -12.07 -10.08 -2.23
C ILE A 114 -11.76 -11.19 -1.23
N PHE A 115 -11.15 -10.85 -0.12
CA PHE A 115 -10.74 -11.76 0.94
C PHE A 115 -11.56 -11.49 2.22
N PRO A 116 -12.62 -12.27 2.51
CA PRO A 116 -13.40 -12.09 3.72
C PRO A 116 -12.58 -12.37 4.99
N VAL A 117 -12.66 -11.49 5.99
CA VAL A 117 -12.02 -11.67 7.29
C VAL A 117 -12.96 -11.29 8.43
N SER A 118 -12.93 -12.08 9.50
CA SER A 118 -13.85 -11.96 10.63
C SER A 118 -13.18 -11.42 11.89
N THR A 119 -11.86 -11.58 12.00
CA THR A 119 -11.06 -11.21 13.17
C THR A 119 -9.74 -10.58 12.77
N VAL A 120 -9.15 -9.80 13.68
CA VAL A 120 -7.82 -9.20 13.48
C VAL A 120 -6.75 -10.29 13.35
N GLN A 121 -6.90 -11.42 14.06
CA GLN A 121 -5.98 -12.55 14.02
C GLN A 121 -6.01 -13.23 12.64
N GLU A 122 -7.20 -13.45 12.10
CA GLU A 122 -7.39 -14.00 10.76
C GLU A 122 -6.81 -13.06 9.69
N PHE A 123 -7.13 -11.77 9.76
CA PHE A 123 -6.55 -10.75 8.87
C PHE A 123 -5.01 -10.78 8.91
N ARG A 124 -4.42 -10.69 10.10
CA ARG A 124 -2.96 -10.72 10.27
C ARG A 124 -2.36 -12.00 9.71
N HIS A 125 -2.93 -13.15 10.04
CA HIS A 125 -2.42 -14.45 9.58
C HIS A 125 -2.44 -14.55 8.05
N SER A 126 -3.55 -14.13 7.42
CA SER A 126 -3.69 -14.14 5.96
C SER A 126 -2.72 -13.19 5.28
N VAL A 127 -2.57 -11.95 5.76
CA VAL A 127 -1.62 -10.97 5.23
C VAL A 127 -0.19 -11.51 5.28
N LEU A 128 0.24 -12.05 6.43
CA LEU A 128 1.60 -12.60 6.57
C LEU A 128 1.85 -13.76 5.60
N ARG A 129 0.90 -14.69 5.46
CA ARG A 129 1.06 -15.82 4.52
C ARG A 129 1.12 -15.39 3.06
N ILE A 130 0.36 -14.36 2.69
CA ILE A 130 0.38 -13.78 1.34
C ILE A 130 1.75 -13.14 1.08
N LEU A 131 2.23 -12.34 2.03
CA LEU A 131 3.54 -11.69 1.92
C LEU A 131 4.68 -12.70 1.87
N ASP A 132 4.67 -13.73 2.73
CA ASP A 132 5.67 -14.81 2.70
C ASP A 132 5.69 -15.51 1.33
N SER A 133 4.52 -15.82 0.76
CA SER A 133 4.41 -16.43 -0.57
C SER A 133 4.85 -15.50 -1.70
N TYR A 134 4.67 -14.19 -1.54
CA TYR A 134 5.10 -13.19 -2.51
C TYR A 134 6.64 -13.03 -2.47
N LEU A 135 7.20 -12.93 -1.27
CA LEU A 135 8.64 -12.80 -1.06
C LEU A 135 9.41 -14.08 -1.45
N ALA A 136 8.77 -15.26 -1.42
CA ALA A 136 9.36 -16.50 -1.91
C ALA A 136 9.52 -16.56 -3.45
N GLN A 137 8.86 -15.68 -4.21
CA GLN A 137 9.04 -15.59 -5.67
C GLN A 137 10.37 -14.92 -6.01
N ASN A 138 10.96 -15.27 -7.16
CA ASN A 138 12.12 -14.55 -7.68
C ASN A 138 11.75 -13.08 -7.89
N GLU A 139 12.64 -12.16 -7.52
CA GLU A 139 12.39 -10.71 -7.62
C GLU A 139 12.00 -10.27 -9.04
N ALA A 140 12.57 -10.89 -10.07
CA ALA A 140 12.29 -10.60 -11.46
C ALA A 140 10.88 -11.02 -11.92
N ASP A 141 10.24 -11.96 -11.21
CA ASP A 141 8.92 -12.50 -11.55
C ASP A 141 7.80 -11.82 -10.74
N ARG A 142 8.15 -11.03 -9.71
CA ARG A 142 7.19 -10.38 -8.82
C ARG A 142 6.38 -9.32 -9.57
N LYS A 143 5.06 -9.51 -9.63
CA LYS A 143 4.12 -8.50 -10.10
C LYS A 143 3.84 -7.46 -8.99
N PRO A 144 3.50 -6.20 -9.32
CA PRO A 144 3.06 -5.25 -8.31
C PRO A 144 1.77 -5.73 -7.62
N LEU A 145 1.71 -5.58 -6.30
CA LEU A 145 0.58 -5.92 -5.42
C LEU A 145 0.17 -4.71 -4.59
#